data_AF-A0A1I5Z6C3-F1
#
_entry.id   AF-A0A1I5Z6C3-F1
#
_cell.length_a   1.000
_cell.length_b   1.000
_cell.length_c   1.000
_cell.angle_alpha   90.00
_cell.angle_beta   90.00
_cell.angle_gamma   90.00
#
_symmetry.space_group_name_H-M   'P 1'
#
loop_
_entity.id
_entity.type
_entity.pdbx_description
1 polymer ?
#
loop_
_entity_poly.entity_id
_entity_poly.type
_entity_poly.pdbx_seq_one_letter_code
_entity_poly.pdbx_strand_id
1 'polypeptide(L)'
;MKFCYQLPTAFCIVIASLGLGACAQSGKMEELAATTHVQLAAEHYAMESVHHHMAQADSAMQAEHAAALAAAKAQNKDQTPAFQVLETRHRAFMALCQRVTRRHEQVLARHRELEKSHTAGLVSTAQMQADHAAMQAEDEQMQREHQQLVEAHQKMEREHAALLK
;
A
#
# COMPACT_ATOMS: atom_id res chain seq x y z
N MET A 1 4.24 -43.49 -35.52
CA MET A 1 3.13 -43.84 -36.41
C MET A 1 2.98 -42.73 -37.44
N LYS A 2 3.05 -43.07 -38.72
CA LYS A 2 2.82 -42.19 -39.89
C LYS A 2 1.32 -41.89 -40.04
N PHE A 3 1.02 -40.72 -40.59
CA PHE A 3 -0.10 -40.30 -41.48
C PHE A 3 -0.31 -38.79 -41.21
N CYS A 4 0.30 -37.84 -41.93
CA CYS A 4 -0.03 -37.37 -43.30
C CYS A 4 -1.53 -37.29 -43.59
N TYR A 5 -2.05 -36.08 -43.87
CA TYR A 5 -2.93 -35.70 -45.00
C TYR A 5 -3.25 -34.19 -44.84
N GLN A 6 -2.57 -33.31 -45.58
CA GLN A 6 -3.06 -32.59 -46.78
C GLN A 6 -4.19 -31.57 -46.54
N LEU A 7 -3.80 -30.29 -46.68
CA LEU A 7 -4.59 -29.14 -47.17
C LEU A 7 -5.25 -29.48 -48.53
N PRO A 8 -6.37 -28.82 -48.94
CA PRO A 8 -6.21 -27.52 -49.61
C PRO A 8 -7.43 -26.56 -49.62
N THR A 9 -7.19 -25.45 -50.32
CA THR A 9 -8.12 -24.57 -51.05
C THR A 9 -8.85 -23.45 -50.31
N ALA A 10 -8.32 -22.25 -50.55
CA ALA A 10 -9.06 -21.01 -50.65
C ALA A 10 -10.33 -21.16 -51.52
N PHE A 11 -11.43 -20.57 -51.05
CA PHE A 11 -12.54 -20.19 -51.89
C PHE A 11 -12.99 -18.79 -51.50
N CYS A 12 -12.81 -17.85 -52.44
CA CYS A 12 -13.43 -16.55 -52.41
C CYS A 12 -14.95 -16.70 -52.45
N ILE A 13 -15.66 -16.07 -51.51
CA ILE A 13 -17.01 -15.59 -51.80
C ILE A 13 -17.08 -14.13 -51.35
N VAL A 14 -17.05 -13.26 -52.36
CA VAL A 14 -17.56 -11.90 -52.32
C VAL A 14 -19.08 -12.00 -52.26
N ILE A 15 -19.70 -11.49 -51.21
CA ILE A 15 -21.09 -10.99 -51.28
C ILE A 15 -21.07 -9.54 -50.82
N ALA A 16 -21.06 -8.66 -51.81
CA ALA A 16 -21.53 -7.30 -51.67
C ALA A 16 -23.07 -7.32 -51.69
N SER A 17 -23.71 -6.77 -50.68
CA SER A 17 -25.11 -6.33 -50.75
C SER A 17 -25.29 -5.11 -49.85
N LEU A 18 -25.53 -3.98 -50.51
CA LEU A 18 -26.04 -2.73 -49.96
C LEU A 18 -27.39 -2.94 -49.26
N GLY A 19 -27.70 -2.12 -48.27
CA GLY A 19 -29.09 -1.87 -47.89
C GLY A 19 -29.27 -1.31 -46.48
N LEU A 20 -29.62 -0.03 -46.40
CA LEU A 20 -29.90 0.71 -45.17
C LEU A 20 -31.02 0.08 -44.34
N GLY A 21 -30.84 0.05 -43.01
CA GLY A 21 -31.88 -0.18 -42.02
C GLY A 21 -31.51 0.54 -40.73
N ALA A 22 -32.29 1.56 -40.40
CA ALA A 22 -32.16 2.37 -39.20
C ALA A 22 -32.47 1.57 -37.91
N CYS A 23 -32.06 2.15 -36.79
CA CYS A 23 -32.53 1.86 -35.42
C CYS A 23 -32.02 0.55 -34.79
N ALA A 24 -30.86 0.64 -34.14
CA ALA A 24 -30.72 0.35 -32.71
C ALA A 24 -29.22 0.33 -32.38
N GLN A 25 -28.66 1.51 -32.08
CA GLN A 25 -27.49 1.58 -31.22
C GLN A 25 -27.97 1.25 -29.80
N SER A 26 -28.34 -0.01 -29.58
CA SER A 26 -28.60 -0.53 -28.24
C SER A 26 -27.25 -0.64 -27.56
N GLY A 27 -27.13 0.05 -26.44
CA GLY A 27 -25.87 0.45 -25.86
C GLY A 27 -24.88 -0.69 -25.73
N LYS A 28 -23.64 -0.43 -26.16
CA LYS A 28 -22.54 -0.65 -25.23
C LYS A 28 -22.79 0.29 -24.04
N MET A 29 -23.72 -0.09 -23.17
CA MET A 29 -23.52 0.14 -21.77
C MET A 29 -22.32 -0.75 -21.48
N GLU A 30 -21.14 -0.15 -21.58
CA GLU A 30 -19.99 -0.63 -20.86
C GLU A 30 -20.53 -0.88 -19.46
N GLU A 31 -20.67 -2.16 -19.16
CA GLU A 31 -20.98 -2.66 -17.84
C GLU A 31 -19.83 -2.15 -16.99
N LEU A 32 -19.99 -0.93 -16.45
CA LEU A 32 -19.42 -0.56 -15.17
C LEU A 32 -19.93 -1.65 -14.26
N ALA A 33 -19.17 -2.75 -14.18
CA ALA A 33 -19.39 -3.79 -13.21
C ALA A 33 -19.48 -3.04 -11.89
N ALA A 34 -20.68 -2.97 -11.33
CA ALA A 34 -20.91 -2.23 -10.12
C ALA A 34 -20.09 -2.95 -9.05
N THR A 35 -18.89 -2.41 -8.75
CA THR A 35 -18.02 -2.99 -7.72
C THR A 35 -18.84 -3.05 -6.46
N THR A 36 -19.05 -4.26 -5.96
CA THR A 36 -19.89 -4.48 -4.79
C THR A 36 -19.12 -4.05 -3.55
N HIS A 37 -19.83 -3.66 -2.48
CA HIS A 37 -19.20 -3.40 -1.18
C HIS A 37 -18.31 -4.57 -0.73
N VAL A 38 -18.70 -5.82 -1.04
CA VAL A 38 -17.93 -7.02 -0.70
C VAL A 38 -16.53 -7.01 -1.33
N GLN A 39 -16.40 -6.54 -2.57
CA GLN A 39 -15.11 -6.44 -3.26
C GLN A 39 -14.25 -5.33 -2.66
N LEU A 40 -14.81 -4.14 -2.48
CA LEU A 40 -14.09 -2.99 -1.91
C LEU A 40 -13.63 -3.25 -0.46
N ALA A 41 -14.48 -3.91 0.34
CA ALA A 41 -14.14 -4.31 1.70
C ALA A 41 -13.01 -5.36 1.73
N ALA A 42 -12.98 -6.31 0.79
CA ALA A 42 -11.90 -7.29 0.70
C ALA A 42 -10.55 -6.64 0.38
N GLU A 43 -10.53 -5.67 -0.53
CA GLU A 43 -9.34 -4.87 -0.84
C GLU A 43 -8.88 -4.08 0.40
N HIS A 44 -9.81 -3.47 1.12
CA HIS A 44 -9.50 -2.74 2.35
C HIS A 44 -8.95 -3.66 3.46
N TYR A 45 -9.52 -4.85 3.68
CA TYR A 45 -8.93 -5.81 4.64
C TYR A 45 -7.51 -6.23 4.26
N ALA A 46 -7.20 -6.35 2.98
CA ALA A 46 -5.83 -6.60 2.53
C ALA A 46 -4.91 -5.42 2.88
N MET A 47 -5.39 -4.18 2.75
CA MET A 47 -4.64 -2.97 3.17
C MET A 47 -4.45 -2.90 4.69
N GLU A 48 -5.45 -3.23 5.50
CA GLU A 48 -5.30 -3.30 6.97
C GLU A 48 -4.21 -4.30 7.40
N SER A 49 -4.06 -5.41 6.68
CA SER A 49 -2.96 -6.37 6.92
C SER A 49 -1.59 -5.74 6.68
N VAL A 50 -1.43 -4.89 5.66
CA VAL A 50 -0.18 -4.16 5.40
C VAL A 50 0.15 -3.23 6.57
N HIS A 51 -0.85 -2.55 7.13
CA HIS A 51 -0.66 -1.70 8.31
C HIS A 51 -0.22 -2.48 9.55
N HIS A 52 -0.71 -3.70 9.72
CA HIS A 52 -0.21 -4.59 10.78
C HIS A 52 1.28 -4.91 10.61
N HIS A 53 1.76 -5.13 9.38
CA HIS A 53 3.18 -5.31 9.12
C HIS A 53 3.99 -4.04 9.39
N MET A 54 3.46 -2.86 9.07
CA MET A 54 4.11 -1.58 9.38
C MET A 54 4.27 -1.37 10.90
N ALA A 55 3.25 -1.72 11.69
CA ALA A 55 3.33 -1.64 13.16
C ALA A 55 4.40 -2.60 13.75
N GLN A 56 4.57 -3.78 13.13
CA GLN A 56 5.66 -4.70 13.51
C GLN A 56 7.03 -4.12 13.17
N ALA A 57 7.18 -3.49 12.00
CA ALA A 57 8.41 -2.80 11.61
C ALA A 57 8.75 -1.66 12.58
N ASP A 58 7.76 -0.86 13.01
CA ASP A 58 7.94 0.19 14.03
C ASP A 58 8.45 -0.37 15.36
N SER A 59 7.92 -1.53 15.77
CA SER A 59 8.37 -2.22 17.00
C SER A 59 9.80 -2.74 16.86
N ALA A 60 10.16 -3.27 15.69
CA ALA A 60 11.52 -3.72 15.39
C ALA A 60 12.52 -2.55 15.41
N MET A 61 12.19 -1.41 14.80
CA MET A 61 13.05 -0.22 14.82
C MET A 61 13.34 0.27 16.24
N GLN A 62 12.34 0.26 17.14
CA GLN A 62 12.55 0.61 18.55
C GLN A 62 13.50 -0.36 19.27
N ALA A 63 13.36 -1.66 19.00
CA ALA A 63 14.22 -2.68 19.58
C ALA A 63 15.67 -2.59 19.06
N GLU A 64 15.84 -2.33 17.76
CA GLU A 64 17.14 -2.12 17.12
C GLU A 64 17.86 -0.90 17.73
N HIS A 65 17.17 0.24 17.86
CA HIS A 65 17.74 1.43 18.51
C HIS A 65 18.18 1.15 19.95
N ALA A 66 17.36 0.43 20.73
CA ALA A 66 17.71 0.04 22.09
C ALA A 66 18.95 -0.88 22.13
N ALA A 67 19.06 -1.80 21.17
CA ALA A 67 20.22 -2.68 21.05
C ALA A 67 21.50 -1.89 20.69
N ALA A 68 21.42 -0.92 19.78
CA ALA A 68 22.54 -0.05 19.41
C ALA A 68 23.05 0.75 20.62
N LEU A 69 22.15 1.30 21.42
CA LEU A 69 22.49 2.00 22.68
C LEU A 69 23.19 1.07 23.69
N ALA A 70 22.67 -0.14 23.87
CA ALA A 70 23.27 -1.12 24.77
C ALA A 70 24.68 -1.53 24.32
N ALA A 71 24.87 -1.75 23.01
CA ALA A 71 26.17 -2.09 22.44
C ALA A 71 27.19 -0.95 22.60
N ALA A 72 26.77 0.31 22.39
CA ALA A 72 27.63 1.47 22.60
C ALA A 72 28.07 1.60 24.06
N LYS A 73 27.15 1.41 25.00
CA LYS A 73 27.44 1.43 26.44
C LYS A 73 28.40 0.30 26.84
N ALA A 74 28.20 -0.90 26.32
CA ALA A 74 29.08 -2.04 26.59
C ALA A 74 30.53 -1.80 26.14
N GLN A 75 30.73 -0.96 25.13
CA GLN A 75 32.06 -0.56 24.63
C GLN A 75 32.56 0.78 25.20
N ASN A 76 31.83 1.41 26.12
CA ASN A 76 32.10 2.77 26.62
C ASN A 76 32.20 3.83 25.51
N LYS A 77 31.49 3.61 24.39
CA LYS A 77 31.47 4.52 23.23
C LYS A 77 30.29 5.49 23.23
N ASP A 78 29.31 5.26 24.12
CA ASP A 78 28.09 6.05 24.25
C ASP A 78 28.35 7.51 24.65
N GLN A 79 29.49 7.79 25.30
CA GLN A 79 29.89 9.14 25.70
C GLN A 79 30.80 9.85 24.69
N THR A 80 31.13 9.22 23.57
CA THR A 80 31.95 9.88 22.54
C THR A 80 31.15 11.00 21.86
N PRO A 81 31.77 12.14 21.51
CA PRO A 81 31.06 13.23 20.85
C PRO A 81 30.35 12.80 19.55
N ALA A 82 30.99 11.92 18.76
CA ALA A 82 30.40 11.40 17.53
C ALA A 82 29.13 10.58 17.79
N PHE A 83 29.13 9.73 18.80
CA PHE A 83 27.96 8.94 19.17
C PHE A 83 26.83 9.82 19.70
N GLN A 84 27.13 10.81 20.55
CA GLN A 84 26.11 11.72 21.08
C GLN A 84 25.44 12.57 19.99
N VAL A 85 26.19 13.01 18.97
CA VAL A 85 25.63 13.71 17.81
C VAL A 85 24.69 12.80 17.02
N LEU A 86 25.10 11.55 16.75
CA LEU A 86 24.25 10.57 16.08
C LEU A 86 22.99 10.28 16.89
N GLU A 87 23.13 10.03 18.19
CA GLU A 87 22.02 9.70 19.08
C GLU A 87 21.01 10.85 19.21
N THR A 88 21.48 12.10 19.21
CA THR A 88 20.59 13.27 19.19
C THR A 88 19.72 13.27 17.94
N ARG A 89 20.32 13.01 16.76
CA ARG A 89 19.57 12.88 15.51
C ARG A 89 18.63 11.68 15.52
N HIS A 90 19.09 10.54 16.04
CA HIS A 90 18.30 9.32 16.06
C HIS A 90 17.07 9.47 16.97
N ARG A 91 17.20 10.05 18.17
CA ARG A 91 16.03 10.36 19.02
C ARG A 91 15.02 11.29 18.36
N ALA A 92 15.51 12.33 17.67
CA ALA A 92 14.64 13.24 16.93
C ALA A 92 13.89 12.51 15.80
N PHE A 93 14.55 11.57 15.13
CA PHE A 93 13.96 10.68 14.13
C PHE A 93 12.93 9.73 14.74
N MET A 94 13.21 9.08 15.87
CA MET A 94 12.24 8.22 16.56
C MET A 94 10.98 8.99 16.99
N ALA A 95 11.15 10.24 17.44
CA ALA A 95 10.02 11.11 17.73
C ALA A 95 9.21 11.48 16.47
N LEU A 96 9.86 11.57 15.30
CA LEU A 96 9.17 11.73 14.01
C LEU A 96 8.37 10.47 13.66
N CYS A 97 8.98 9.28 13.75
CA CYS A 97 8.29 8.01 13.50
C CYS A 97 7.04 7.90 14.36
N GLN A 98 7.14 8.14 15.67
CA GLN A 98 5.98 8.12 16.58
C GLN A 98 4.87 9.10 16.19
N ARG A 99 5.20 10.29 15.65
CA ARG A 99 4.18 11.23 15.14
C ARG A 99 3.50 10.69 13.89
N VAL A 100 4.25 10.06 12.99
CA VAL A 100 3.73 9.46 11.77
C VAL A 100 2.83 8.27 12.11
N THR A 101 3.26 7.35 12.98
CA THR A 101 2.45 6.21 13.45
C THR A 101 1.12 6.67 14.04
N ARG A 102 1.12 7.69 14.91
CA ARG A 102 -0.13 8.26 15.46
C ARG A 102 -1.05 8.86 14.38
N ARG A 103 -0.49 9.47 13.33
CA ARG A 103 -1.30 9.95 12.21
C ARG A 103 -1.92 8.77 11.45
N HIS A 104 -1.15 7.72 11.20
CA HIS A 104 -1.65 6.50 10.54
C HIS A 104 -2.78 5.86 11.35
N GLU A 105 -2.65 5.76 12.67
CA GLU A 105 -3.72 5.28 13.56
C GLU A 105 -5.02 6.10 13.44
N GLN A 106 -4.92 7.43 13.30
CA GLN A 106 -6.08 8.30 13.10
C GLN A 106 -6.75 8.09 11.74
N VAL A 107 -5.98 7.85 10.68
CA VAL A 107 -6.51 7.51 9.36
C VAL A 107 -7.26 6.19 9.42
N LEU A 108 -6.66 5.15 10.02
CA LEU A 108 -7.30 3.84 10.18
C LEU A 108 -8.57 3.91 11.05
N ALA A 109 -8.57 4.74 12.09
CA ALA A 109 -9.78 4.96 12.90
C ALA A 109 -10.92 5.57 12.07
N ARG A 110 -10.61 6.53 11.18
CA ARG A 110 -11.59 7.10 10.25
C ARG A 110 -12.10 6.08 9.24
N HIS A 111 -11.20 5.28 8.66
CA HIS A 111 -11.56 4.20 7.72
C HIS A 111 -12.56 3.24 8.34
N ARG A 112 -12.32 2.80 9.59
CA ARG A 112 -13.26 1.94 10.32
C ARG A 112 -14.64 2.57 10.54
N GLU A 113 -14.71 3.89 10.71
CA GLU A 113 -16.00 4.58 10.87
C GLU A 113 -16.77 4.70 9.55
N LEU A 114 -16.05 4.88 8.43
CA LEU A 114 -16.65 4.82 7.09
C LEU A 114 -17.21 3.42 6.82
N GLU A 115 -16.45 2.36 7.10
CA GLU A 115 -16.88 0.97 6.94
C GLU A 115 -18.14 0.61 7.75
N LYS A 116 -18.25 1.13 8.98
CA LYS A 116 -19.49 0.99 9.76
C LYS A 116 -20.67 1.67 9.07
N SER A 117 -20.45 2.87 8.55
CA SER A 117 -21.49 3.64 7.84
C SER A 117 -21.93 2.95 6.54
N HIS A 118 -20.97 2.35 5.82
CA HIS A 118 -21.20 1.55 4.62
C HIS A 118 -22.01 0.29 4.94
N THR A 119 -21.60 -0.46 5.96
CA THR A 119 -22.29 -1.68 6.40
C THR A 119 -23.70 -1.41 6.92
N ALA A 120 -23.93 -0.23 7.52
CA ALA A 120 -25.26 0.21 7.97
C ALA A 120 -26.17 0.70 6.81
N GLY A 121 -25.67 0.75 5.57
CA GLY A 121 -26.42 1.21 4.41
C GLY A 121 -26.77 2.71 4.46
N LEU A 122 -26.00 3.50 5.22
CA LEU A 122 -26.27 4.92 5.45
C LEU A 122 -25.77 5.82 4.31
N VAL A 123 -25.05 5.25 3.34
CA VAL A 123 -24.47 5.97 2.20
C VAL A 123 -24.90 5.34 0.88
N SER A 124 -24.85 6.14 -0.20
CA SER A 124 -25.10 5.64 -1.54
C SER A 124 -23.89 4.82 -2.05
N THR A 125 -24.11 3.96 -3.04
CA THR A 125 -23.03 3.23 -3.72
C THR A 125 -21.97 4.18 -4.32
N ALA A 126 -22.40 5.32 -4.87
CA ALA A 126 -21.48 6.31 -5.43
C ALA A 126 -20.61 6.95 -4.34
N GLN A 127 -21.17 7.24 -3.17
CA GLN A 127 -20.41 7.77 -2.04
C GLN A 127 -19.43 6.72 -1.51
N MET A 128 -19.86 5.48 -1.34
CA MET A 128 -19.02 4.36 -0.90
C MET A 128 -17.81 4.16 -1.83
N GLN A 129 -18.02 4.19 -3.15
CA GLN A 129 -16.92 4.10 -4.12
C GLN A 129 -15.94 5.28 -4.01
N ALA A 130 -16.45 6.50 -3.81
CA ALA A 130 -15.61 7.67 -3.58
C ALA A 130 -14.82 7.58 -2.27
N ASP A 131 -15.44 7.08 -1.20
CA ASP A 131 -14.79 6.85 0.09
C ASP A 131 -13.65 5.85 -0.05
N HIS A 132 -13.87 4.69 -0.68
CA HIS A 132 -12.82 3.69 -0.90
C HIS A 132 -11.68 4.21 -1.77
N ALA A 133 -11.97 5.00 -2.81
CA ALA A 133 -10.93 5.62 -3.62
C ALA A 133 -10.05 6.60 -2.80
N ALA A 134 -10.67 7.36 -1.89
CA ALA A 134 -9.94 8.23 -0.97
C ALA A 134 -9.12 7.44 0.05
N MET A 135 -9.68 6.36 0.60
CA MET A 135 -8.99 5.47 1.54
C MET A 135 -7.75 4.84 0.90
N GLN A 136 -7.88 4.31 -0.32
CA GLN A 136 -6.75 3.76 -1.07
C GLN A 136 -5.64 4.80 -1.29
N ALA A 137 -6.00 6.03 -1.67
CA ALA A 137 -5.01 7.09 -1.86
C ALA A 137 -4.27 7.45 -0.55
N GLU A 138 -4.98 7.46 0.58
CA GLU A 138 -4.37 7.63 1.90
C GLU A 138 -3.44 6.46 2.25
N ASP A 139 -3.86 5.22 1.99
CA ASP A 139 -3.06 4.01 2.25
C ASP A 139 -1.77 3.98 1.46
N GLU A 140 -1.83 4.28 0.17
CA GLU A 140 -0.64 4.37 -0.68
C GLU A 140 0.32 5.47 -0.18
N GLN A 141 -0.21 6.59 0.30
CA GLN A 141 0.61 7.65 0.88
C GLN A 141 1.28 7.19 2.18
N MET A 142 0.53 6.52 3.07
CA MET A 142 1.08 5.99 4.31
C MET A 142 2.19 4.95 4.05
N GLN A 143 2.02 4.07 3.06
CA GLN A 143 3.04 3.10 2.66
C GLN A 143 4.32 3.78 2.15
N ARG A 144 4.20 4.79 1.28
CA ARG A 144 5.36 5.56 0.79
C ARG A 144 6.11 6.25 1.92
N GLU A 145 5.39 6.87 2.85
CA GLU A 145 5.99 7.52 4.02
C GLU A 145 6.73 6.52 4.90
N HIS A 146 6.11 5.37 5.18
CA HIS A 146 6.72 4.34 6.02
C HIS A 146 7.98 3.75 5.38
N GLN A 147 7.97 3.51 4.07
CA GLN A 147 9.16 3.06 3.34
C GLN A 147 10.34 4.03 3.49
N GLN A 148 10.09 5.33 3.38
CA GLN A 148 11.12 6.36 3.59
C GLN A 148 11.66 6.37 5.02
N LEU A 149 10.80 6.15 6.02
CA LEU A 149 11.22 6.05 7.42
C LEU A 149 12.11 4.82 7.63
N VAL A 150 11.71 3.66 7.12
CA VAL A 150 12.50 2.42 7.23
C VAL A 150 13.89 2.59 6.60
N GLU A 151 13.98 3.17 5.40
CA GLU A 151 15.26 3.44 4.74
C GLU A 151 16.15 4.41 5.53
N ALA A 152 15.56 5.46 6.08
CA ALA A 152 16.25 6.43 6.94
C ALA A 152 16.77 5.78 8.23
N HIS A 153 15.96 4.93 8.87
CA HIS A 153 16.35 4.18 10.06
C HIS A 153 17.54 3.26 9.78
N GLN A 154 17.47 2.47 8.70
CA GLN A 154 18.57 1.58 8.29
C GLN A 154 19.87 2.34 8.05
N LYS A 155 19.80 3.59 7.55
CA LYS A 155 20.99 4.43 7.41
C LYS A 155 21.59 4.81 8.76
N MET A 156 20.76 5.18 9.74
CA MET A 156 21.22 5.49 11.10
C MET A 156 21.80 4.26 11.80
N GLU A 157 21.22 3.07 11.61
CA GLU A 157 21.76 1.81 12.14
C GLU A 157 23.15 1.49 11.58
N ARG A 158 23.38 1.72 10.28
CA ARG A 158 24.71 1.59 9.68
C ARG A 158 25.72 2.59 10.28
N GLU A 159 25.28 3.80 10.60
CA GLU A 159 26.11 4.81 11.26
C GLU A 159 26.45 4.41 12.70
N HIS A 160 25.48 3.89 13.47
CA HIS A 160 25.70 3.32 14.79
C HIS A 160 26.75 2.21 14.72
N ALA A 161 26.54 1.24 13.81
CA ALA A 161 27.49 0.14 13.61
C ALA A 161 28.89 0.62 13.22
N ALA A 162 29.01 1.69 12.43
CA ALA A 162 30.30 2.25 12.04
C ALA A 162 31.07 2.85 13.23
N LEU A 163 30.37 3.52 14.16
CA LEU A 163 30.99 4.06 15.37
C LEU A 163 31.41 2.98 16.37
N LEU A 164 30.79 1.79 16.29
CA LEU A 164 31.10 0.67 17.17
C LEU A 164 32.23 -0.24 16.68
N LYS A 165 32.70 -0.07 15.43
CA LYS A 165 33.92 -0.72 14.94
C LYS A 165 35.18 -0.10 15.56
#